data_AF-A0A9X0C5T1-F1
#
_entry.id   AF-A0A9X0C5T1-F1
#
_cell.length_a   1.000
_cell.length_b   1.000
_cell.length_c   1.000
_cell.angle_alpha   90.00
_cell.angle_beta   90.00
_cell.angle_gamma   90.00
#
_symmetry.space_group_name_H-M   'P 1'
#
loop_
_entity.id
_entity.type
_entity.pdbx_description
1 polymer ?
#
loop_
_entity_poly.entity_id
_entity_poly.type
_entity_poly.pdbx_seq_one_letter_code
_entity_poly.pdbx_strand_id
1 'polypeptide(L)'
;MERRLTSRDVSLDWVEQGDQDVDTVSSHLIRNTYYRLKLQYAEKLRQNWVEQLESPNQVLEQLSLAACLIELWKSMYGALPTTEQQPSKNTALFPGFVDLACGNGILVYILLMEGYKGLGFDACRRQSWETFPAEIQECLEERIFIPRPFADVLDQGIGVEIHTGDFPDNTFIISDHADELTVWTPILAALSNSSSQLPFFVIPCCSRSLAGSSYRYPPPKSADGNSVAGKVDDAIEQNSQPASGDLRALRAIKMEEKTESGFLNSMIGSLAAKTMSIAEEIGFDVEKMWLRTPGAINMALIGGRRQVAREWAQNSGSRGFPTESEQGDAVLKKTMKVVERECSKDGGIQVAARLWAERTKSLHQGQGIMH
;
A
#
# COMPACT_ATOMS: atom_id res chain seq x y z
N MET A 1 2.07 -16.21 -42.53
CA MET A 1 1.22 -15.03 -42.31
C MET A 1 1.22 -14.75 -40.81
N GLU A 2 2.28 -14.08 -40.35
CA GLU A 2 2.53 -13.80 -38.94
C GLU A 2 1.50 -12.81 -38.42
N ARG A 3 0.74 -13.21 -37.39
CA ARG A 3 -0.10 -12.29 -36.63
C ARG A 3 0.84 -11.43 -35.78
N ARG A 4 1.09 -10.20 -36.22
CA ARG A 4 1.62 -9.14 -35.36
C ARG A 4 0.71 -9.02 -34.14
N LEU A 5 1.19 -9.44 -32.98
CA LEU A 5 0.65 -9.05 -31.68
C LEU A 5 0.83 -7.53 -31.59
N THR A 6 -0.22 -6.79 -31.87
CA THR A 6 -0.23 -5.35 -31.60
C THR A 6 -0.14 -5.18 -30.10
N SER A 7 1.02 -4.67 -29.64
CA SER A 7 1.17 -4.09 -28.31
C SER A 7 0.00 -3.14 -28.10
N ARG A 8 -0.92 -3.49 -27.19
CA ARG A 8 -1.93 -2.55 -26.73
C ARG A 8 -1.17 -1.49 -25.96
N ASP A 9 -0.97 -0.34 -26.58
CA ASP A 9 -0.50 0.84 -25.88
C ASP A 9 -1.43 1.09 -24.69
N VAL A 10 -0.82 1.10 -23.52
CA VAL A 10 -1.45 1.56 -22.28
C VAL A 10 -1.74 3.04 -22.49
N SER A 11 -3.02 3.38 -22.71
CA SER A 11 -3.47 4.77 -22.76
C SER A 11 -3.18 5.41 -21.40
N LEU A 12 -2.25 6.36 -21.38
CA LEU A 12 -1.87 7.16 -20.22
C LEU A 12 -2.75 8.41 -20.17
N ASP A 13 -4.07 8.20 -20.17
CA ASP A 13 -5.03 9.27 -19.92
C ASP A 13 -5.04 9.55 -18.41
N TRP A 14 -3.95 10.17 -17.94
CA TRP A 14 -3.93 10.82 -16.64
C TRP A 14 -4.94 11.97 -16.67
N VAL A 15 -5.72 12.06 -15.60
CA VAL A 15 -6.75 13.07 -15.40
C VAL A 15 -6.14 14.46 -15.41
N GLU A 16 -6.44 15.21 -16.46
CA GLU A 16 -6.72 16.62 -16.30
C GLU A 16 -8.09 16.72 -15.60
N GLN A 17 -8.13 17.45 -14.48
CA GLN A 17 -9.31 17.83 -13.67
C GLN A 17 -9.69 16.93 -12.47
N GLY A 18 -9.23 17.35 -11.30
CA GLY A 18 -9.85 17.15 -10.01
C GLY A 18 -9.33 18.23 -9.06
N ASP A 19 -10.22 19.16 -8.70
CA ASP A 19 -10.15 20.34 -7.84
C ASP A 19 -8.80 20.98 -7.43
N GLN A 20 -8.78 22.31 -7.40
CA GLN A 20 -7.63 23.10 -6.94
C GLN A 20 -7.37 22.88 -5.44
N ASP A 21 -6.62 21.84 -5.09
CA ASP A 21 -5.90 21.76 -3.82
C ASP A 21 -4.40 21.79 -4.10
N VAL A 22 -3.74 22.83 -3.62
CA VAL A 22 -2.41 23.33 -4.05
C VAL A 22 -1.25 22.42 -3.61
N ASP A 23 -1.52 21.21 -3.11
CA ASP A 23 -0.54 20.42 -2.36
C ASP A 23 -0.36 18.96 -2.84
N THR A 24 -0.99 18.57 -3.96
CA THR A 24 -0.78 17.24 -4.56
C THR A 24 0.31 17.29 -5.63
N VAL A 25 1.21 16.30 -5.62
CA VAL A 25 2.27 16.12 -6.62
C VAL A 25 1.72 16.27 -8.04
N SER A 26 2.35 17.12 -8.86
CA SER A 26 1.86 17.42 -10.20
C SER A 26 1.80 16.17 -11.09
N SER A 27 0.60 15.87 -11.63
CA SER A 27 0.37 14.75 -12.56
C SER A 27 1.33 14.76 -13.76
N HIS A 28 1.74 15.94 -14.21
CA HIS A 28 2.68 16.08 -15.31
C HIS A 28 4.09 15.57 -14.94
N LEU A 29 4.54 15.81 -13.70
CA LEU A 29 5.84 15.34 -13.21
C LEU A 29 5.82 13.82 -13.07
N ILE A 30 4.77 13.25 -12.47
CA ILE A 30 4.59 11.79 -12.35
C ILE A 30 4.64 11.14 -13.74
N ARG A 31 3.92 11.70 -14.71
CA ARG A 31 3.91 11.20 -16.09
C ARG A 31 5.29 11.23 -16.74
N ASN A 32 6.05 12.31 -16.56
CA ASN A 32 7.41 12.42 -17.10
C ASN A 32 8.35 11.38 -16.49
N THR A 33 8.30 11.22 -15.16
CA THR A 33 9.08 10.21 -14.44
C THR A 33 8.69 8.81 -14.89
N TYR A 34 7.40 8.52 -15.01
CA TYR A 34 6.91 7.25 -15.56
C TYR A 34 7.46 6.97 -16.97
N TYR A 35 7.43 7.93 -17.90
CA TYR A 35 7.96 7.71 -19.24
C TYR A 35 9.47 7.41 -19.21
N ARG A 36 10.23 8.11 -18.36
CA ARG A 36 11.66 7.82 -18.16
C ARG A 36 11.87 6.41 -17.64
N LEU A 37 11.17 6.02 -16.57
CA LEU A 37 11.25 4.68 -15.99
C LEU A 37 10.84 3.61 -17.02
N LYS A 38 9.79 3.86 -17.80
CA LYS A 38 9.32 2.94 -18.85
C LYS A 38 10.39 2.71 -19.92
N LEU A 39 11.05 3.77 -20.40
CA LEU A 39 12.14 3.66 -21.37
C LEU A 39 13.34 2.90 -20.80
N GLN A 40 13.62 3.06 -19.51
CA GLN A 40 14.80 2.50 -18.86
C GLN A 40 14.63 1.03 -18.44
N TYR A 41 13.45 0.65 -17.93
CA TYR A 41 13.27 -0.62 -17.23
C TYR A 41 12.29 -1.58 -17.90
N ALA A 42 11.29 -1.08 -18.64
CA ALA A 42 10.14 -1.90 -19.03
C ALA A 42 10.51 -3.07 -19.94
N GLU A 43 11.38 -2.87 -20.92
CA GLU A 43 11.76 -3.94 -21.85
C GLU A 43 12.49 -5.08 -21.14
N LYS A 44 13.52 -4.77 -20.36
CA LYS A 44 14.33 -5.75 -19.63
C LYS A 44 13.49 -6.54 -18.61
N LEU A 45 12.67 -5.86 -17.82
CA LEU A 45 11.82 -6.52 -16.81
C LEU A 45 10.76 -7.42 -17.44
N ARG A 46 10.20 -7.04 -18.60
CA ARG A 46 9.22 -7.87 -19.31
C ARG A 46 9.85 -9.08 -19.99
N GLN A 47 11.07 -8.93 -20.53
CA GLN A 47 11.80 -10.04 -21.15
C GLN A 47 12.22 -11.10 -20.13
N ASN A 48 12.58 -10.67 -18.92
CA ASN A 48 12.98 -11.55 -17.81
C ASN A 48 11.82 -11.96 -16.91
N TRP A 49 10.57 -11.82 -17.37
CA TRP A 49 9.40 -12.15 -16.56
C TRP A 49 9.28 -13.66 -16.32
N VAL A 50 9.15 -14.04 -15.04
CA VAL A 50 9.11 -15.45 -14.62
C VAL A 50 7.86 -15.84 -13.82
N GLU A 51 7.06 -14.87 -13.35
CA GLU A 51 5.86 -15.18 -12.55
C GLU A 51 4.75 -15.79 -13.42
N GLN A 52 4.33 -17.01 -13.09
CA GLN A 52 3.36 -17.77 -13.90
C GLN A 52 1.91 -17.31 -13.72
N LEU A 53 1.56 -16.87 -12.50
CA LEU A 53 0.20 -16.49 -12.14
C LEU A 53 -0.10 -15.01 -12.39
N GLU A 54 0.90 -14.25 -12.83
CA GLU A 54 0.85 -12.81 -12.97
C GLU A 54 1.17 -12.39 -14.42
N SER A 55 0.69 -11.21 -14.82
CA SER A 55 0.90 -10.72 -16.18
C SER A 55 2.19 -9.89 -16.29
N PRO A 56 3.01 -10.07 -17.34
CA PRO A 56 4.14 -9.17 -17.61
C PRO A 56 3.75 -7.69 -17.75
N ASN A 57 2.47 -7.36 -17.96
CA ASN A 57 2.00 -5.99 -17.99
C ASN A 57 2.01 -5.32 -16.60
N GLN A 58 2.06 -6.10 -15.51
CA GLN A 58 2.22 -5.56 -14.16
C GLN A 58 3.51 -4.74 -14.01
N VAL A 59 4.54 -5.01 -14.82
CA VAL A 59 5.73 -4.15 -14.92
C VAL A 59 5.34 -2.69 -15.15
N LEU A 60 4.35 -2.42 -16.00
CA LEU A 60 3.92 -1.05 -16.29
C LEU A 60 3.16 -0.41 -15.13
N GLU A 61 2.43 -1.20 -14.34
CA GLU A 61 1.75 -0.73 -13.13
C GLU A 61 2.77 -0.38 -12.05
N GLN A 62 3.76 -1.25 -11.84
CA GLN A 62 4.85 -1.04 -10.88
C GLN A 62 5.74 0.16 -11.24
N LEU A 63 6.01 0.38 -12.53
CA LEU A 63 6.71 1.60 -12.99
C LEU A 63 5.89 2.87 -12.74
N SER A 64 4.56 2.79 -12.87
CA SER A 64 3.68 3.92 -12.56
C SER A 64 3.70 4.24 -11.07
N LEU A 65 3.64 3.21 -10.22
CA LEU A 65 3.69 3.37 -8.78
C LEU A 65 5.04 3.93 -8.32
N ALA A 66 6.15 3.42 -8.87
CA ALA A 66 7.48 3.96 -8.62
C ALA A 66 7.56 5.45 -8.98
N ALA A 67 6.99 5.87 -10.12
CA ALA A 67 6.96 7.29 -10.50
C ALA A 67 6.18 8.14 -9.49
N CYS A 68 5.04 7.66 -9.00
CA CYS A 68 4.25 8.35 -7.97
C CYS A 68 5.06 8.52 -6.68
N LEU A 69 5.70 7.45 -6.20
CA LEU A 69 6.48 7.46 -4.96
C LEU A 69 7.71 8.36 -5.08
N ILE A 70 8.42 8.33 -6.21
CA ILE A 70 9.58 9.20 -6.47
C ILE A 70 9.17 10.67 -6.39
N GLU A 71 8.11 11.07 -7.09
CA GLU A 71 7.69 12.48 -7.08
C GLU A 71 7.08 12.90 -5.72
N LEU A 72 6.44 11.96 -5.01
CA LEU A 72 6.01 12.15 -3.63
C LEU A 72 7.21 12.41 -2.70
N TRP A 73 8.26 11.60 -2.78
CA TRP A 73 9.44 11.74 -1.94
C TRP A 73 10.28 12.96 -2.28
N LYS A 74 10.31 13.38 -3.55
CA LYS A 74 10.86 14.70 -3.93
C LYS A 74 10.14 15.83 -3.22
N SER A 75 8.81 15.78 -3.17
CA SER A 75 8.00 16.79 -2.48
C SER A 75 8.15 16.74 -0.95
N MET A 76 8.21 15.54 -0.36
CA MET A 76 8.28 15.37 1.09
C MET A 76 9.66 15.65 1.66
N TYR A 77 10.70 15.12 1.00
CA TYR A 77 12.05 15.05 1.55
C TYR A 77 13.05 15.88 0.76
N GLY A 78 12.72 16.34 -0.45
CA GLY A 78 13.73 16.82 -1.40
C GLY A 78 14.67 15.72 -1.91
N ALA A 79 14.27 14.45 -1.73
CA ALA A 79 15.04 13.29 -2.14
C ALA A 79 14.96 13.10 -3.66
N LEU A 80 16.04 13.41 -4.36
CA LEU A 80 16.14 13.24 -5.82
C LEU A 80 16.70 11.85 -6.16
N PRO A 81 16.20 11.19 -7.23
CA PRO A 81 16.86 10.01 -7.80
C PRO A 81 18.31 10.31 -8.16
N THR A 82 19.20 9.31 -8.06
CA THR A 82 20.65 9.48 -8.32
C THR A 82 20.93 10.10 -9.69
N THR A 83 20.13 9.74 -10.70
CA THR A 83 20.22 10.27 -12.08
C THR A 83 19.93 11.77 -12.19
N GLU A 84 19.25 12.35 -11.21
CA GLU A 84 18.83 13.75 -11.16
C GLU A 84 19.63 14.57 -10.13
N GLN A 85 20.51 13.93 -9.35
CA GLN A 85 21.35 14.60 -8.37
C GLN A 85 22.47 15.39 -9.06
N GLN A 86 22.70 16.63 -8.61
CA GLN A 86 23.85 17.42 -9.05
C GLN A 86 25.01 17.25 -8.06
N PRO A 87 26.26 17.03 -8.54
CA PRO A 87 27.42 16.79 -7.67
C PRO A 87 27.73 17.92 -6.67
N SER A 88 27.24 19.13 -6.93
CA SER A 88 27.57 20.34 -6.18
C SER A 88 26.49 20.80 -5.18
N LYS A 89 25.34 20.12 -5.12
CA LYS A 89 24.26 20.45 -4.17
C LYS A 89 24.12 19.34 -3.13
N ASN A 90 24.14 19.72 -1.85
CA ASN A 90 23.80 18.82 -0.77
C ASN A 90 22.33 18.44 -0.92
N THR A 91 22.05 17.23 -1.41
CA THR A 91 20.70 16.69 -1.47
C THR A 91 20.30 16.22 -0.07
N ALA A 92 19.04 16.43 0.29
CA ALA A 92 18.53 15.93 1.54
C ALA A 92 18.58 14.39 1.54
N LEU A 93 19.09 13.83 2.63
CA LEU A 93 19.23 12.38 2.77
C LEU A 93 17.85 11.75 2.94
N PHE A 94 17.45 10.86 2.04
CA PHE A 94 16.22 10.09 2.18
C PHE A 94 16.34 9.11 3.38
N PRO A 95 15.36 9.04 4.30
CA PRO A 95 15.46 8.20 5.50
C PRO A 95 15.44 6.70 5.21
N GLY A 96 14.82 6.29 4.10
CA GLY A 96 14.67 4.90 3.71
C GLY A 96 13.20 4.49 3.61
N PHE A 97 12.92 3.40 2.90
CA PHE A 97 11.58 2.83 2.77
C PHE A 97 11.55 1.35 3.14
N VAL A 98 10.37 0.86 3.47
CA VAL A 98 10.06 -0.58 3.52
C VAL A 98 8.81 -0.85 2.69
N ASP A 99 8.82 -1.92 1.90
CA ASP A 99 7.67 -2.39 1.13
C ASP A 99 7.13 -3.69 1.74
N LEU A 100 5.93 -3.61 2.31
CA LEU A 100 5.28 -4.72 2.99
C LEU A 100 4.45 -5.54 2.01
N ALA A 101 4.68 -6.85 1.99
CA ALA A 101 4.14 -7.77 0.98
C ALA A 101 4.55 -7.35 -0.44
N CYS A 102 5.86 -7.17 -0.65
CA CYS A 102 6.42 -6.62 -1.88
C CYS A 102 6.26 -7.54 -3.12
N GLY A 103 5.75 -8.77 -2.93
CA GLY A 103 5.44 -9.70 -4.01
C GLY A 103 6.64 -9.97 -4.91
N ASN A 104 6.45 -9.78 -6.22
CA ASN A 104 7.51 -9.99 -7.21
C ASN A 104 8.73 -9.07 -7.05
N GLY A 105 8.68 -8.06 -6.17
CA GLY A 105 9.82 -7.22 -5.78
C GLY A 105 10.22 -6.18 -6.84
N ILE A 106 9.43 -6.02 -7.91
CA ILE A 106 9.77 -5.09 -9.00
C ILE A 106 9.77 -3.64 -8.54
N LEU A 107 8.83 -3.25 -7.66
CA LEU A 107 8.79 -1.91 -7.09
C LEU A 107 10.09 -1.59 -6.35
N VAL A 108 10.47 -2.48 -5.44
CA VAL A 108 11.69 -2.39 -4.63
C VAL A 108 12.92 -2.32 -5.55
N TYR A 109 13.00 -3.20 -6.56
CA TYR A 109 14.07 -3.16 -7.56
C TYR A 109 14.16 -1.78 -8.24
N ILE A 110 13.06 -1.22 -8.74
CA ILE A 110 13.08 0.09 -9.43
C ILE A 110 13.56 1.20 -8.47
N LEU A 111 13.02 1.25 -7.25
CA LEU A 111 13.36 2.29 -6.29
C LEU A 111 14.82 2.22 -5.83
N LEU A 112 15.35 1.02 -5.59
CA LEU A 112 16.77 0.81 -5.28
C LEU A 112 17.68 1.21 -6.45
N MET A 113 17.30 0.85 -7.69
CA MET A 113 18.06 1.24 -8.89
C MET A 113 18.04 2.75 -9.16
N GLU A 114 17.01 3.45 -8.70
CA GLU A 114 16.93 4.92 -8.72
C GLU A 114 17.75 5.57 -7.57
N GLY A 115 18.28 4.77 -6.65
CA GLY A 115 19.19 5.16 -5.57
C GLY A 115 18.52 5.45 -4.23
N TYR A 116 17.25 5.08 -4.06
CA TYR A 116 16.60 5.10 -2.76
C TYR A 116 17.05 3.90 -1.95
N LYS A 117 17.27 4.07 -0.64
CA LYS A 117 17.57 2.95 0.26
C LYS A 117 16.28 2.36 0.79
N GLY A 118 16.18 1.04 0.87
CA GLY A 118 15.02 0.38 1.45
C GLY A 118 15.10 -1.13 1.44
N LEU A 119 14.06 -1.76 1.95
CA LEU A 119 13.90 -3.22 2.00
C LEU A 119 12.51 -3.61 1.51
N GLY A 120 12.40 -4.78 0.90
CA GLY A 120 11.12 -5.43 0.59
C GLY A 120 10.94 -6.69 1.44
N PHE A 121 9.76 -6.86 2.01
CA PHE A 121 9.40 -8.05 2.77
C PHE A 121 8.22 -8.75 2.12
N ASP A 122 8.33 -10.07 1.94
CA ASP A 122 7.20 -10.90 1.52
C ASP A 122 7.14 -12.17 2.35
N ALA A 123 5.95 -12.72 2.55
CA ALA A 123 5.78 -13.98 3.27
C ALA A 123 6.34 -15.18 2.50
N CYS A 124 6.51 -15.05 1.19
CA CYS A 124 7.06 -16.08 0.31
C CYS A 124 8.11 -15.49 -0.63
N ARG A 125 9.28 -16.15 -0.76
CA ARG A 125 10.25 -15.80 -1.79
C ARG A 125 9.67 -16.03 -3.19
N ARG A 126 9.70 -15.00 -4.03
CA ARG A 126 9.21 -15.04 -5.41
C ARG A 126 10.30 -15.38 -6.41
N GLN A 127 9.93 -16.02 -7.51
CA GLN A 127 10.86 -16.43 -8.57
C GLN A 127 11.57 -15.22 -9.21
N SER A 128 10.86 -14.10 -9.35
CA SER A 128 11.41 -12.87 -9.90
C SER A 128 12.65 -12.38 -9.16
N TRP A 129 12.77 -12.65 -7.87
CA TRP A 129 13.90 -12.16 -7.07
C TRP A 129 15.23 -12.72 -7.58
N GLU A 130 15.27 -13.95 -8.07
CA GLU A 130 16.48 -14.57 -8.63
C GLU A 130 16.98 -13.89 -9.91
N THR A 131 16.11 -13.12 -10.58
CA THR A 131 16.43 -12.40 -11.81
C THR A 131 17.09 -11.04 -11.55
N PHE A 132 17.05 -10.55 -10.30
CA PHE A 132 17.61 -9.25 -9.93
C PHE A 132 19.11 -9.33 -9.61
N PRO A 133 19.86 -8.21 -9.70
CA PRO A 133 21.25 -8.15 -9.22
C PRO A 133 21.39 -8.56 -7.75
N ALA A 134 22.52 -9.14 -7.37
CA ALA A 134 22.76 -9.66 -6.01
C ALA A 134 22.50 -8.63 -4.90
N GLU A 135 22.96 -7.38 -5.11
CA GLU A 135 22.73 -6.25 -4.21
C GLU A 135 21.24 -5.92 -3.99
N ILE A 136 20.38 -6.24 -4.96
CA ILE A 136 18.93 -6.07 -4.81
C ILE A 136 18.32 -7.28 -4.10
N GLN A 137 18.81 -8.48 -4.39
CA GLN A 137 18.36 -9.70 -3.71
C GLN A 137 18.64 -9.65 -2.21
N GLU A 138 19.74 -9.02 -1.79
CA GLU A 138 20.07 -8.78 -0.38
C GLU A 138 19.11 -7.80 0.30
N CYS A 139 18.37 -6.99 -0.46
CA CYS A 139 17.35 -6.07 0.04
C CYS A 139 15.93 -6.65 0.02
N LEU A 140 15.77 -7.92 -0.36
CA LEU A 140 14.48 -8.63 -0.44
C LEU A 140 14.48 -9.82 0.51
N GLU A 141 13.59 -9.78 1.50
CA GLU A 141 13.58 -10.75 2.60
C GLU A 141 12.27 -11.54 2.64
N GLU A 142 12.39 -12.87 2.67
CA GLU A 142 11.26 -13.76 2.97
C GLU A 142 11.01 -13.74 4.48
N ARG A 143 10.01 -12.97 4.91
CA ARG A 143 9.64 -12.86 6.33
C ARG A 143 8.14 -12.75 6.49
N ILE A 144 7.64 -13.49 7.47
CA ILE A 144 6.23 -13.44 7.85
C ILE A 144 5.99 -12.25 8.76
N PHE A 145 5.01 -11.42 8.40
CA PHE A 145 4.61 -10.31 9.24
C PHE A 145 3.59 -10.75 10.30
N ILE A 146 3.92 -10.56 11.57
CA ILE A 146 2.98 -10.68 12.69
C ILE A 146 3.02 -9.37 13.46
N PRO A 147 1.99 -8.51 13.36
CA PRO A 147 1.94 -7.26 14.09
C PRO A 147 2.24 -7.46 15.58
N ARG A 148 3.06 -6.59 16.17
CA ARG A 148 3.46 -6.68 17.58
C ARG A 148 2.31 -6.96 18.57
N PRO A 149 1.12 -6.33 18.46
CA PRO A 149 -0.01 -6.66 19.34
C PRO A 149 -0.46 -8.13 19.29
N PHE A 150 -0.25 -8.80 18.17
CA PHE A 150 -0.51 -10.23 18.02
C PHE A 150 0.67 -11.07 18.51
N ALA A 151 1.90 -10.67 18.19
CA ALA A 151 3.09 -11.36 18.68
C ALA A 151 3.15 -11.41 20.21
N ASP A 152 2.80 -10.30 20.88
CA ASP A 152 2.82 -10.17 22.34
C ASP A 152 1.84 -11.12 23.07
N VAL A 153 0.77 -11.55 22.40
CA VAL A 153 -0.26 -12.44 22.97
C VAL A 153 -0.15 -13.90 22.49
N LEU A 154 0.81 -14.19 21.61
CA LEU A 154 1.08 -15.54 21.14
C LEU A 154 2.14 -16.19 22.05
N ASP A 155 1.71 -17.10 22.92
CA ASP A 155 2.57 -17.79 23.90
C ASP A 155 3.71 -18.62 23.26
N GLN A 156 3.54 -19.04 22.00
CA GLN A 156 4.49 -19.86 21.26
C GLN A 156 4.75 -19.20 19.90
N GLY A 157 6.02 -18.87 19.63
CA GLY A 157 6.42 -18.41 18.30
C GLY A 157 5.99 -19.39 17.21
N ILE A 158 5.70 -18.90 16.01
CA ILE A 158 5.12 -19.72 14.94
C ILE A 158 6.12 -20.67 14.26
N GLY A 159 7.35 -20.77 14.77
CA GLY A 159 8.40 -21.69 14.30
C GLY A 159 9.13 -21.24 13.04
N VAL A 160 8.92 -19.99 12.61
CA VAL A 160 9.52 -19.34 11.44
C VAL A 160 9.95 -17.93 11.82
N GLU A 161 10.85 -17.35 11.03
CA GLU A 161 11.31 -15.97 11.22
C GLU A 161 10.17 -14.99 10.94
N ILE A 162 9.90 -14.11 11.91
CA ILE A 162 8.83 -13.12 11.83
C ILE A 162 9.37 -11.70 11.92
N HIS A 163 8.63 -10.77 11.35
CA HIS A 163 8.83 -9.34 11.53
C HIS A 163 7.61 -8.74 12.24
N THR A 164 7.85 -7.96 13.29
CA THR A 164 6.81 -7.37 14.16
C THR A 164 6.38 -5.96 13.76
N GLY A 165 7.13 -5.35 12.84
CA GLY A 165 6.88 -3.99 12.35
C GLY A 165 7.73 -2.93 12.99
N ASP A 166 8.76 -3.29 13.75
CA ASP A 166 9.68 -2.32 14.34
C ASP A 166 10.65 -1.83 13.24
N PHE A 167 10.41 -0.63 12.72
CA PHE A 167 11.24 -0.01 11.69
C PHE A 167 12.02 1.19 12.24
N PRO A 168 13.18 1.54 11.65
CA PRO A 168 13.93 2.74 12.04
C PRO A 168 13.10 4.02 11.90
N ASP A 169 13.46 5.03 12.68
CA ASP A 169 12.82 6.35 12.66
C ASP A 169 12.74 6.94 11.25
N ASN A 170 11.60 7.55 10.94
CA ASN A 170 11.31 8.21 9.66
C ASN A 170 11.26 7.28 8.43
N THR A 171 11.30 5.96 8.61
CA THR A 171 11.12 5.00 7.52
C THR A 171 9.76 5.20 6.85
N PHE A 172 9.74 5.27 5.53
CA PHE A 172 8.51 5.36 4.75
C PHE A 172 7.94 3.96 4.48
N ILE A 173 6.72 3.68 4.92
CA ILE A 173 6.08 2.37 4.72
C ILE A 173 5.28 2.37 3.41
N ILE A 174 5.54 1.40 2.55
CA ILE A 174 4.75 1.08 1.36
C ILE A 174 3.98 -0.20 1.64
N SER A 175 2.72 -0.23 1.23
CA SER A 175 1.84 -1.38 1.28
C SER A 175 1.04 -1.43 -0.02
N ASP A 176 1.68 -1.87 -1.10
CA ASP A 176 1.05 -2.06 -2.40
C ASP A 176 0.34 -3.41 -2.46
N HIS A 177 -0.99 -3.41 -2.58
CA HIS A 177 -1.78 -4.62 -2.67
C HIS A 177 -1.50 -5.66 -1.54
N ALA A 178 -1.15 -5.21 -0.34
CA ALA A 178 -0.64 -6.05 0.75
C ALA A 178 -1.70 -6.89 1.52
N ASP A 179 -2.80 -7.24 0.86
CA ASP A 179 -3.87 -8.09 1.38
C ASP A 179 -4.30 -7.74 2.82
N GLU A 180 -4.08 -8.66 3.77
CA GLU A 180 -4.42 -8.50 5.18
C GLU A 180 -3.75 -7.30 5.85
N LEU A 181 -2.62 -6.81 5.34
CA LEU A 181 -1.87 -5.71 5.92
C LEU A 181 -2.45 -4.32 5.59
N THR A 182 -3.44 -4.23 4.70
CA THR A 182 -4.04 -2.94 4.30
C THR A 182 -4.50 -2.11 5.50
N VAL A 183 -5.31 -2.70 6.40
CA VAL A 183 -5.82 -2.01 7.60
C VAL A 183 -4.77 -1.94 8.71
N TRP A 184 -3.82 -2.87 8.72
CA TRP A 184 -2.68 -2.84 9.64
C TRP A 184 -1.70 -1.72 9.34
N THR A 185 -1.53 -1.29 8.09
CA THR A 185 -0.51 -0.30 7.70
C THR A 185 -0.49 0.96 8.57
N PRO A 186 -1.60 1.70 8.79
CA PRO A 186 -1.60 2.84 9.69
C PRO A 186 -1.36 2.48 11.16
N ILE A 187 -1.78 1.28 11.59
CA ILE A 187 -1.53 0.78 12.95
C ILE A 187 -0.03 0.53 13.15
N LEU A 188 0.61 -0.16 12.19
CA LEU A 188 2.04 -0.44 12.21
C LEU A 188 2.87 0.83 12.18
N ALA A 189 2.49 1.77 11.31
CA ALA A 189 3.13 3.07 11.22
C ALA A 189 3.13 3.83 12.56
N ALA A 190 2.06 3.70 13.35
CA ALA A 190 1.94 4.32 14.67
C ALA A 190 2.60 3.51 15.81
N LEU A 191 2.68 2.19 15.70
CA LEU A 191 3.31 1.33 16.70
C LEU A 191 4.83 1.24 16.56
N SER A 192 5.36 1.45 15.36
CA SER A 192 6.80 1.35 15.06
C SER A 192 7.63 2.32 15.89
N ASN A 193 7.12 3.55 16.06
CA ASN A 193 7.75 4.57 16.87
C ASN A 193 6.66 5.42 17.55
N SER A 194 6.66 5.40 18.89
CA SER A 194 5.69 6.13 19.71
C SER A 194 5.89 7.64 19.66
N SER A 195 7.12 8.11 19.48
CA SER A 195 7.47 9.54 19.51
C SER A 195 7.20 10.23 18.18
N SER A 196 7.41 9.53 17.05
CA SER A 196 7.08 10.03 15.72
C SER A 196 6.51 8.92 14.84
N GLN A 197 5.24 9.05 14.48
CA GLN A 197 4.55 8.10 13.61
C GLN A 197 5.20 8.07 12.23
N LEU A 198 5.33 6.88 11.65
CA LEU A 198 5.95 6.71 10.34
C LEU A 198 5.00 7.15 9.21
N PRO A 199 5.50 7.83 8.16
CA PRO A 199 4.70 8.08 6.98
C PRO A 199 4.43 6.78 6.23
N PHE A 200 3.27 6.67 5.60
CA PHE A 200 2.90 5.48 4.85
C PHE A 200 2.17 5.80 3.54
N PHE A 201 2.22 4.83 2.63
CA PHE A 201 1.47 4.79 1.37
C PHE A 201 0.85 3.41 1.23
N VAL A 202 -0.48 3.32 1.18
CA VAL A 202 -1.20 2.04 1.07
C VAL A 202 -2.19 2.06 -0.09
N ILE A 203 -2.19 1.01 -0.90
CA ILE A 203 -3.18 0.75 -1.94
C ILE A 203 -4.07 -0.41 -1.50
N PRO A 204 -5.32 -0.13 -1.08
CA PRO A 204 -6.26 -1.17 -0.69
C PRO A 204 -6.61 -2.12 -1.84
N CYS A 205 -6.60 -3.44 -1.59
CA CYS A 205 -6.87 -4.45 -2.62
C CYS A 205 -7.87 -5.53 -2.18
N CYS A 206 -7.64 -6.15 -1.03
CA CYS A 206 -8.38 -7.30 -0.53
C CYS A 206 -8.99 -6.97 0.83
N SER A 207 -10.31 -7.08 0.91
CA SER A 207 -11.05 -6.70 2.12
C SER A 207 -10.96 -7.79 3.18
N ARG A 208 -10.08 -7.57 4.16
CA ARG A 208 -9.80 -8.48 5.27
C ARG A 208 -9.99 -7.78 6.62
N SER A 209 -10.33 -8.56 7.65
CA SER A 209 -10.31 -8.10 9.05
C SER A 209 -8.88 -8.00 9.58
N LEU A 210 -8.67 -7.44 10.78
CA LEU A 210 -7.35 -7.48 11.43
C LEU A 210 -6.90 -8.90 11.75
N ALA A 211 -7.83 -9.84 11.96
CA ALA A 211 -7.53 -11.27 12.09
C ALA A 211 -7.23 -11.96 10.75
N GLY A 212 -7.25 -11.20 9.64
CA GLY A 212 -7.00 -11.66 8.28
C GLY A 212 -8.16 -12.46 7.65
N SER A 213 -9.33 -12.55 8.28
CA SER A 213 -10.50 -13.20 7.69
C SER A 213 -11.13 -12.33 6.59
N SER A 214 -11.76 -12.94 5.58
CA SER A 214 -12.51 -12.19 4.57
C SER A 214 -13.61 -11.39 5.26
N TYR A 215 -13.68 -10.09 5.01
CA TYR A 215 -14.59 -9.21 5.71
C TYR A 215 -15.09 -8.11 4.79
N ARG A 216 -16.39 -7.82 4.79
CA ARG A 216 -16.97 -6.71 4.03
C ARG A 216 -17.21 -5.53 4.96
N TYR A 217 -16.43 -4.47 4.79
CA TYR A 217 -16.65 -3.23 5.52
C TYR A 217 -17.93 -2.55 5.03
N PRO A 218 -18.73 -1.95 5.93
CA PRO A 218 -19.92 -1.22 5.54
C PRO A 218 -19.52 0.03 4.73
N PRO A 219 -20.36 0.46 3.76
CA PRO A 219 -20.10 1.67 3.03
C PRO A 219 -20.11 2.90 3.96
N PRO A 220 -19.38 3.97 3.61
CA PRO A 220 -19.41 5.22 4.36
C PRO A 220 -20.84 5.77 4.45
N LYS A 221 -21.22 6.31 5.62
CA LYS A 221 -22.52 6.98 5.76
C LYS A 221 -22.51 8.26 4.91
N SER A 222 -23.49 8.42 4.02
CA SER A 222 -23.67 9.67 3.26
C SER A 222 -23.96 10.84 4.20
N ALA A 223 -23.40 12.01 3.91
CA ALA A 223 -23.63 13.24 4.68
C ALA A 223 -25.10 13.72 4.63
N ASP A 224 -25.86 13.29 3.62
CA ASP A 224 -27.30 13.46 3.57
C ASP A 224 -27.99 12.33 4.35
N GLY A 225 -28.60 12.69 5.49
CA GLY A 225 -29.25 11.81 6.45
C GLY A 225 -30.51 11.08 5.97
N ASN A 226 -30.63 10.78 4.67
CA ASN A 226 -31.66 9.90 4.12
C ASN A 226 -31.03 8.58 3.65
N SER A 227 -30.60 7.76 4.61
CA SER A 227 -30.47 6.32 4.36
C SER A 227 -31.67 5.63 4.99
N VAL A 228 -32.45 4.95 4.14
CA VAL A 228 -33.45 3.97 4.58
C VAL A 228 -32.74 3.03 5.54
N ALA A 229 -33.14 3.08 6.81
CA ALA A 229 -32.79 2.07 7.81
C ALA A 229 -33.48 0.76 7.41
N GLY A 230 -32.95 0.10 6.38
CA GLY A 230 -33.21 -1.30 6.12
C GLY A 230 -32.45 -2.08 7.18
N LYS A 231 -33.15 -2.88 7.98
CA LYS A 231 -32.55 -3.94 8.78
C LYS A 231 -31.54 -4.67 7.90
N VAL A 232 -30.27 -4.64 8.29
CA VAL A 232 -29.22 -5.42 7.65
C VAL A 232 -29.39 -6.85 8.16
N ASP A 233 -30.32 -7.57 7.56
CA ASP A 233 -30.28 -9.03 7.55
C ASP A 233 -29.13 -9.46 6.62
N ASP A 234 -28.43 -10.54 6.99
CA ASP A 234 -27.21 -11.14 6.44
C ASP A 234 -27.25 -11.59 4.96
N ALA A 235 -28.04 -10.94 4.11
CA ALA A 235 -28.20 -11.28 2.70
C ALA A 235 -28.17 -10.03 1.82
N ILE A 236 -27.03 -9.34 1.75
CA ILE A 236 -26.75 -8.48 0.59
C ILE A 236 -26.01 -9.35 -0.42
N GLU A 237 -26.82 -9.83 -1.38
CA GLU A 237 -26.46 -10.72 -2.48
C GLU A 237 -25.19 -10.29 -3.22
N GLN A 238 -24.50 -11.32 -3.72
CA GLN A 238 -23.47 -11.22 -4.73
C GLN A 238 -23.87 -10.22 -5.82
N ASN A 239 -22.87 -9.46 -6.28
CA ASN A 239 -22.78 -8.87 -7.61
C ASN A 239 -23.94 -9.34 -8.51
N SER A 240 -25.05 -8.60 -8.52
CA SER A 240 -26.27 -9.04 -9.16
C SER A 240 -26.02 -9.01 -10.66
N GLN A 241 -25.46 -10.09 -11.19
CA GLN A 241 -25.41 -10.32 -12.61
C GLN A 241 -26.86 -10.27 -13.07
N PRO A 242 -27.22 -9.36 -13.99
CA PRO A 242 -28.57 -9.36 -14.51
C PRO A 242 -28.86 -10.76 -15.05
N ALA A 243 -29.96 -11.37 -14.62
CA ALA A 243 -30.40 -12.69 -15.10
C ALA A 243 -30.61 -12.73 -16.63
N SER A 244 -30.61 -11.55 -17.26
CA SER A 244 -30.54 -11.33 -18.69
C SER A 244 -29.10 -11.01 -19.09
N GLY A 245 -28.56 -11.72 -20.08
CA GLY A 245 -27.28 -11.43 -20.73
C GLY A 245 -27.27 -10.12 -21.54
N ASP A 246 -27.84 -9.05 -21.01
CA ASP A 246 -27.82 -7.72 -21.60
C ASP A 246 -26.41 -7.13 -21.47
N LEU A 247 -25.64 -7.30 -22.56
CA LEU A 247 -24.30 -6.76 -22.72
C LEU A 247 -24.25 -5.23 -22.50
N ARG A 248 -25.35 -4.51 -22.68
CA ARG A 248 -25.40 -3.06 -22.45
C ARG A 248 -25.41 -2.73 -20.95
N ALA A 249 -26.20 -3.44 -20.16
CA ALA A 249 -26.25 -3.28 -18.70
C ALA A 249 -24.89 -3.64 -18.06
N LEU A 250 -24.29 -4.76 -18.48
CA LEU A 250 -22.96 -5.17 -18.00
C LEU A 250 -21.86 -4.16 -18.37
N ARG A 251 -21.94 -3.54 -19.55
CA ARG A 251 -21.02 -2.46 -19.94
C ARG A 251 -21.22 -1.21 -19.09
N ALA A 252 -22.46 -0.85 -18.76
CA ALA A 252 -22.76 0.30 -17.92
C ALA A 252 -22.20 0.12 -16.50
N ILE A 253 -22.40 -1.06 -15.89
CA ILE A 253 -21.82 -1.40 -14.58
C ILE A 253 -20.29 -1.28 -14.63
N LYS A 254 -19.65 -1.89 -15.64
CA LYS A 254 -18.18 -1.85 -15.79
C LYS A 254 -17.64 -0.45 -16.13
N MET A 255 -18.46 0.44 -16.67
CA MET A 255 -18.11 1.85 -16.86
C MET A 255 -18.23 2.62 -15.55
N GLU A 256 -19.29 2.37 -14.76
CA GLU A 256 -19.49 2.99 -13.45
C GLU A 256 -18.37 2.59 -12.47
N GLU A 257 -17.96 1.31 -12.44
CA GLU A 257 -16.82 0.84 -11.63
C GLU A 257 -15.49 1.57 -11.94
N LYS A 258 -15.40 2.24 -13.10
CA LYS A 258 -14.22 3.03 -13.50
C LYS A 258 -14.35 4.51 -13.14
N THR A 259 -15.45 4.93 -12.54
CA THR A 259 -15.62 6.28 -12.00
C THR A 259 -15.19 6.32 -10.53
N GLU A 260 -14.85 7.50 -10.03
CA GLU A 260 -14.53 7.70 -8.61
C GLU A 260 -15.74 7.35 -7.72
N SER A 261 -16.95 7.70 -8.17
CA SER A 261 -18.22 7.34 -7.52
C SER A 261 -18.39 5.81 -7.42
N GLY A 262 -18.20 5.09 -8.53
CA GLY A 262 -18.31 3.64 -8.52
C GLY A 262 -17.25 2.97 -7.65
N PHE A 263 -16.02 3.49 -7.66
CA PHE A 263 -14.97 3.01 -6.76
C PHE A 263 -15.34 3.22 -5.28
N LEU A 264 -15.81 4.40 -4.90
CA LEU A 264 -16.17 4.72 -3.51
C LEU A 264 -17.33 3.84 -2.99
N ASN A 265 -18.23 3.43 -3.88
CA ASN A 265 -19.34 2.52 -3.57
C ASN A 265 -18.95 1.03 -3.63
N SER A 266 -17.71 0.71 -4.00
CA SER A 266 -17.22 -0.67 -4.10
C SER A 266 -16.78 -1.24 -2.73
N MET A 267 -16.50 -2.54 -2.71
CA MET A 267 -15.86 -3.20 -1.55
C MET A 267 -14.51 -2.57 -1.23
N ILE A 268 -13.71 -2.25 -2.25
CA ILE A 268 -12.39 -1.63 -2.09
C ILE A 268 -12.55 -0.19 -1.59
N GLY A 269 -13.56 0.55 -2.06
CA GLY A 269 -13.91 1.88 -1.54
C GLY A 269 -14.25 1.86 -0.06
N SER A 270 -15.02 0.86 0.39
CA SER A 270 -15.37 0.68 1.81
C SER A 270 -14.15 0.31 2.66
N LEU A 271 -13.26 -0.55 2.14
CA LEU A 271 -11.97 -0.88 2.77
C LEU A 271 -11.07 0.36 2.89
N ALA A 272 -10.98 1.17 1.84
CA ALA A 272 -10.20 2.41 1.84
C ALA A 272 -10.75 3.40 2.87
N ALA A 273 -12.07 3.60 2.90
CA ALA A 273 -12.71 4.47 3.89
C ALA A 273 -12.49 3.98 5.33
N LYS A 274 -12.54 2.66 5.57
CA LYS A 274 -12.20 2.08 6.87
C LYS A 274 -10.75 2.35 7.26
N THR A 275 -9.82 2.13 6.33
CA THR A 275 -8.37 2.29 6.57
C THR A 275 -8.05 3.75 6.89
N MET A 276 -8.63 4.69 6.14
CA MET A 276 -8.55 6.13 6.40
C MET A 276 -9.13 6.50 7.77
N SER A 277 -10.33 6.02 8.10
CA SER A 277 -10.96 6.29 9.40
C SER A 277 -10.12 5.77 10.57
N ILE A 278 -9.47 4.61 10.45
CA ILE A 278 -8.54 4.09 11.45
C ILE A 278 -7.30 5.00 11.57
N ALA A 279 -6.72 5.42 10.46
CA ALA A 279 -5.55 6.29 10.46
C ALA A 279 -5.85 7.66 11.10
N GLU A 280 -6.97 8.29 10.74
CA GLU A 280 -7.44 9.55 11.35
C GLU A 280 -7.76 9.37 12.85
N GLU A 281 -8.40 8.25 13.21
CA GLU A 281 -8.62 7.91 14.61
C GLU A 281 -7.30 7.72 15.34
N ILE A 282 -6.22 7.24 14.73
CA ILE A 282 -4.92 7.13 15.41
C ILE A 282 -4.22 8.49 15.53
N GLY A 283 -4.45 9.40 14.57
CA GLY A 283 -3.93 10.76 14.60
C GLY A 283 -3.24 11.21 13.31
N PHE A 284 -3.29 10.41 12.25
CA PHE A 284 -2.72 10.79 10.96
C PHE A 284 -3.62 11.80 10.23
N ASP A 285 -2.99 12.78 9.58
CA ASP A 285 -3.57 13.43 8.40
C ASP A 285 -3.43 12.49 7.21
N VAL A 286 -4.54 12.20 6.54
CA VAL A 286 -4.59 11.20 5.45
C VAL A 286 -5.01 11.88 4.16
N GLU A 287 -4.14 11.80 3.16
CA GLU A 287 -4.39 12.28 1.81
C GLU A 287 -4.73 11.13 0.87
N LYS A 288 -5.47 11.44 -0.19
CA LYS A 288 -5.88 10.47 -1.21
C LYS A 288 -5.15 10.77 -2.51
N MET A 289 -4.63 9.74 -3.16
CA MET A 289 -4.07 9.85 -4.50
C MET A 289 -4.78 8.85 -5.41
N TRP A 290 -5.47 9.37 -6.43
CA TRP A 290 -6.11 8.53 -7.43
C TRP A 290 -5.06 7.96 -8.38
N LEU A 291 -5.07 6.64 -8.51
CA LEU A 291 -4.17 5.88 -9.39
C LEU A 291 -5.00 5.33 -10.55
N ARG A 292 -4.73 5.78 -11.77
CA ARG A 292 -5.42 5.29 -12.96
C ARG A 292 -4.48 4.40 -13.76
N THR A 293 -4.74 3.10 -13.73
CA THR A 293 -4.06 2.11 -14.56
C THR A 293 -4.94 1.76 -15.76
N PRO A 294 -4.38 1.24 -16.87
CA PRO A 294 -5.17 0.82 -18.02
C PRO A 294 -6.19 -0.27 -17.64
N GLY A 295 -7.43 0.15 -17.40
CA GLY A 295 -8.56 -0.74 -17.15
C GLY A 295 -9.14 -0.69 -15.73
N ALA A 296 -8.48 0.01 -14.79
CA ALA A 296 -8.94 0.14 -13.42
C ALA A 296 -8.67 1.54 -12.85
N ILE A 297 -9.51 1.94 -11.89
CA ILE A 297 -9.27 3.08 -11.02
C ILE A 297 -8.98 2.52 -9.62
N ASN A 298 -7.88 2.97 -9.03
CA ASN A 298 -7.48 2.64 -7.67
C ASN A 298 -7.25 3.96 -6.90
N MET A 299 -7.17 3.85 -5.58
CA MET A 299 -6.88 4.98 -4.71
C MET A 299 -5.81 4.57 -3.71
N ALA A 300 -4.73 5.32 -3.64
CA ALA A 300 -3.76 5.22 -2.55
C ALA A 300 -4.15 6.17 -1.41
N LEU A 301 -3.89 5.74 -0.18
CA LEU A 301 -3.97 6.56 1.02
C LEU A 301 -2.57 6.87 1.49
N ILE A 302 -2.30 8.14 1.78
CA ILE A 302 -0.99 8.64 2.19
C ILE A 302 -1.13 9.25 3.58
N GLY A 303 -0.49 8.64 4.58
CA GLY A 303 -0.50 9.15 5.96
C GLY A 303 0.80 9.86 6.31
N GLY A 304 0.70 10.95 7.06
CA GLY A 304 1.86 11.64 7.65
C GLY A 304 2.66 12.52 6.69
N ARG A 305 2.24 12.66 5.41
CA ARG A 305 2.96 13.44 4.39
C ARG A 305 3.20 14.89 4.82
N ARG A 306 2.15 15.62 5.21
CA ARG A 306 2.25 17.04 5.59
C ARG A 306 3.05 17.28 6.85
N GLN A 307 2.99 16.35 7.81
CA GLN A 307 3.80 16.42 9.02
C GLN A 307 5.28 16.31 8.65
N VAL A 308 5.64 15.23 7.95
CA VAL A 308 7.00 14.95 7.51
C VAL A 308 7.55 16.07 6.63
N ALA A 309 6.79 16.55 5.64
CA ALA A 309 7.24 17.63 4.76
C ALA A 309 7.56 18.93 5.54
N ARG A 310 6.77 19.26 6.58
CA ARG A 310 7.04 20.41 7.45
C ARG A 310 8.27 20.20 8.31
N GLU A 311 8.39 19.04 8.94
CA GLU A 311 9.55 18.68 9.77
C GLU A 311 10.83 18.66 8.94
N TRP A 312 10.81 18.12 7.72
CA TRP A 312 11.96 18.06 6.83
C TRP A 312 12.37 19.44 6.31
N ALA A 313 11.39 20.30 6.00
CA ALA A 313 11.67 21.68 5.63
C ALA A 313 12.34 22.45 6.79
N GLN A 314 11.88 22.24 8.03
CA GLN A 314 12.40 22.91 9.23
C GLN A 314 13.76 22.34 9.69
N ASN A 315 13.97 21.03 9.61
CA ASN A 315 15.20 20.34 10.03
C ASN A 315 16.37 20.48 9.05
N SER A 316 16.22 21.27 7.98
CA SER A 316 17.33 21.79 7.16
C SER A 316 18.36 22.61 7.97
N GLY A 317 18.06 22.97 9.22
CA GLY A 317 18.98 23.60 10.16
C GLY A 317 18.65 23.29 11.62
N SER A 318 19.49 22.48 12.26
CA SER A 318 19.54 22.16 13.70
C SER A 318 18.75 20.93 14.15
N ARG A 319 19.48 19.95 14.72
CA ARG A 319 18.95 18.78 15.43
C ARG A 319 18.59 19.19 16.87
N GLY A 320 17.30 19.37 17.14
CA GLY A 320 16.78 19.49 18.49
C GLY A 320 15.47 18.73 18.59
N PHE A 321 15.51 17.54 19.21
CA PHE A 321 14.31 16.76 19.53
C PHE A 321 13.57 17.43 20.69
N PRO A 322 12.26 17.71 20.59
CA PRO A 322 11.47 18.02 21.76
C PRO A 322 11.34 16.78 22.66
N THR A 323 11.14 17.00 23.95
CA THR A 323 10.85 15.97 24.95
C THR A 323 9.48 15.32 24.68
N GLU A 324 9.49 14.14 24.04
CA GLU A 324 8.34 13.42 23.46
C GLU A 324 7.97 12.13 24.23
N SER A 325 7.53 12.21 25.50
CA SER A 325 7.03 11.00 26.22
C SER A 325 5.51 10.95 26.34
N GLU A 326 4.86 12.03 26.78
CA GLU A 326 3.40 12.01 27.03
C GLU A 326 2.56 11.88 25.75
N GLN A 327 2.99 12.52 24.65
CA GLN A 327 2.29 12.45 23.38
C GLN A 327 2.38 11.04 22.76
N GLY A 328 3.54 10.39 22.89
CA GLY A 328 3.74 9.05 22.36
C GLY A 328 2.95 7.98 23.11
N ASP A 329 2.85 8.12 24.43
CA ASP A 329 2.00 7.25 25.25
C ASP A 329 0.50 7.39 24.87
N ALA A 330 0.06 8.60 24.55
CA ALA A 330 -1.31 8.85 24.11
C ALA A 330 -1.61 8.20 22.75
N VAL A 331 -0.69 8.31 21.78
CA VAL A 331 -0.80 7.65 20.47
C VAL A 331 -0.84 6.14 20.65
N LEU A 332 0.10 5.56 21.40
CA LEU A 332 0.14 4.11 21.66
C LEU A 332 -1.17 3.60 22.26
N LYS A 333 -1.70 4.31 23.27
CA LYS A 333 -2.98 3.96 23.91
C LYS A 333 -4.16 4.05 22.94
N LYS A 334 -4.18 5.04 22.06
CA LYS A 334 -5.22 5.21 21.04
C LYS A 334 -5.16 4.07 20.01
N THR A 335 -3.96 3.76 19.54
CA THR A 335 -3.70 2.66 18.60
C THR A 335 -4.11 1.31 19.19
N MET A 336 -3.74 1.01 20.42
CA MET A 336 -4.12 -0.26 21.07
C MET A 336 -5.63 -0.38 21.28
N LYS A 337 -6.34 0.71 21.59
CA LYS A 337 -7.81 0.71 21.64
C LYS A 337 -8.45 0.37 20.29
N VAL A 338 -7.88 0.87 19.19
CA VAL A 338 -8.32 0.50 17.84
C VAL A 338 -8.13 -0.99 17.62
N VAL A 339 -6.94 -1.53 17.92
CA VAL A 339 -6.65 -2.97 17.79
C VAL A 339 -7.64 -3.81 18.59
N GLU A 340 -7.87 -3.49 19.86
CA GLU A 340 -8.83 -4.21 20.72
C GLU A 340 -10.25 -4.19 20.15
N ARG A 341 -10.73 -3.01 19.72
CA ARG A 341 -12.06 -2.86 19.12
C ARG A 341 -12.19 -3.65 17.83
N GLU A 342 -11.22 -3.54 16.93
CA GLU A 342 -11.29 -4.24 15.65
C GLU A 342 -11.16 -5.75 15.81
N CYS A 343 -10.45 -6.23 16.83
CA CYS A 343 -10.35 -7.66 17.15
C CYS A 343 -11.56 -8.19 17.94
N SER A 344 -12.37 -7.33 18.57
CA SER A 344 -13.52 -7.79 19.38
C SER A 344 -14.54 -8.57 18.55
N LYS A 345 -14.67 -8.23 17.26
CA LYS A 345 -15.55 -8.96 16.31
C LYS A 345 -15.07 -10.38 16.03
N ASP A 346 -13.77 -10.63 16.18
CA ASP A 346 -13.11 -11.92 15.95
C ASP A 346 -12.92 -12.69 17.27
N GLY A 347 -13.55 -12.25 18.38
CA GLY A 347 -13.45 -12.90 19.70
C GLY A 347 -12.35 -12.33 20.61
N GLY A 348 -11.80 -11.16 20.28
CA GLY A 348 -10.74 -10.48 21.04
C GLY A 348 -9.35 -10.74 20.49
N ILE A 349 -8.36 -9.99 20.99
CA ILE A 349 -6.99 -9.96 20.45
C ILE A 349 -6.32 -11.34 20.46
N GLN A 350 -6.52 -12.16 21.50
CA GLN A 350 -5.94 -13.51 21.59
C GLN A 350 -6.52 -14.47 20.54
N VAL A 351 -7.81 -14.34 20.20
CA VAL A 351 -8.43 -15.19 19.16
C VAL A 351 -7.99 -14.71 17.78
N ALA A 352 -8.01 -13.39 17.55
CA ALA A 352 -7.56 -12.79 16.30
C ALA A 352 -6.09 -13.13 15.98
N ALA A 353 -5.20 -13.08 16.98
CA ALA A 353 -3.79 -13.42 16.82
C ALA A 353 -3.59 -14.91 16.47
N ARG A 354 -4.36 -15.83 17.07
CA ARG A 354 -4.32 -17.25 16.71
C ARG A 354 -4.80 -17.50 15.28
N LEU A 355 -5.91 -16.86 14.88
CA LEU A 355 -6.42 -16.94 13.51
C LEU A 355 -5.41 -16.41 12.48
N TRP A 356 -4.70 -15.32 12.82
CA TRP A 356 -3.60 -14.80 12.01
C TRP A 356 -2.49 -15.83 11.88
N ALA A 357 -1.96 -16.33 13.00
CA ALA A 357 -0.87 -17.29 13.04
C ALA A 357 -1.17 -18.59 12.27
N GLU A 358 -2.39 -19.12 12.39
CA GLU A 358 -2.83 -20.32 11.65
C GLU A 358 -2.86 -20.08 10.14
N ARG A 359 -3.37 -18.91 9.71
CA ARG A 359 -3.38 -18.53 8.30
C ARG A 359 -1.97 -18.37 7.75
N THR A 360 -1.09 -17.69 8.46
CA THR A 360 0.26 -17.45 7.96
C THR A 360 1.10 -18.73 7.89
N LYS A 361 0.89 -19.69 8.80
CA LYS A 361 1.46 -21.04 8.69
C LYS A 361 1.02 -21.75 7.41
N SER A 362 -0.24 -21.60 7.03
CA SER A 362 -0.80 -22.21 5.82
C SER A 362 -0.23 -21.59 4.54
N LEU A 363 0.05 -20.27 4.53
CA LEU A 363 0.72 -19.59 3.42
C LEU A 363 2.15 -20.13 3.22
N HIS A 364 2.90 -20.32 4.30
CA HIS A 364 4.26 -20.85 4.25
C HIS A 364 4.31 -22.33 3.83
N GLN A 365 3.38 -23.16 4.32
CA GLN A 365 3.36 -24.60 4.02
C GLN A 365 2.75 -24.94 2.65
N GLY A 366 1.77 -24.15 2.19
CA GLY A 366 0.99 -24.46 1.00
C GLY A 366 1.73 -24.31 -0.33
N GLN A 367 2.87 -23.62 -0.36
CA GLN A 367 3.64 -23.38 -1.59
C GLN A 367 4.87 -24.30 -1.75
N GLY A 368 5.19 -25.12 -0.74
CA GLY A 368 6.22 -26.16 -0.84
C GLY A 368 5.79 -27.41 -1.64
N ILE A 369 4.57 -27.44 -2.18
CA ILE A 369 3.99 -28.58 -2.90
C ILE A 369 3.49 -28.14 -4.29
N MET A 370 4.37 -27.54 -5.09
CA MET A 370 4.22 -27.54 -6.54
C MET A 370 5.62 -27.70 -7.16
N HIS A 371 6.07 -28.95 -7.21
CA HIS A 371 7.23 -29.39 -7.99
C HIS A 371 6.84 -29.66 -9.44
#